data_AF-U6L8R0-F1
#
_entry.id   AF-U6L8R0-F1
#
_cell.length_a   1.000
_cell.length_b   1.000
_cell.length_c   1.000
_cell.angle_alpha   90.00
_cell.angle_beta   90.00
_cell.angle_gamma   90.00
#
_symmetry.space_group_name_H-M   'P 1'
#
loop_
_entity.id
_entity.type
_entity.pdbx_description
1 polymer ?
#
loop_
_entity_poly.entity_id
_entity_poly.type
_entity_poly.pdbx_seq_one_letter_code
_entity_poly.pdbx_strand_id
1 'polypeptide(L)'
;MVSLEALHAILKTGNKIKEREGLDSNPFVDLIEQADGAAALERLQESSNDSVFKKVFAIISTYFPYEEDEPVAAEGPTAFGAEAPQGGFKFN
;
A
#
# COMPACT_ATOMS: atom_id res chain seq x y z
N MET A 1 22.52 1.21 -12.60
CA MET A 1 21.28 1.62 -13.31
C MET A 1 20.40 0.45 -13.71
N VAL A 2 20.96 -0.66 -14.21
CA VAL A 2 20.22 -1.87 -14.62
C VAL A 2 19.19 -2.34 -13.57
N SER A 3 19.58 -2.39 -12.29
CA SER A 3 18.67 -2.81 -11.22
C SER A 3 17.44 -1.90 -11.06
N LEU A 4 17.60 -0.58 -11.21
CA LEU A 4 16.48 0.38 -11.16
C LEU A 4 15.58 0.29 -12.41
N GLU A 5 16.10 -0.17 -13.55
CA GLU A 5 15.30 -0.43 -14.74
C GLU A 5 14.48 -1.70 -14.60
N ALA A 6 15.11 -2.76 -14.10
CA ALA A 6 14.41 -4.00 -13.76
C ALA A 6 13.30 -3.75 -12.74
N LEU A 7 13.60 -3.03 -11.64
CA LEU A 7 12.62 -2.69 -10.62
C LEU A 7 11.43 -1.90 -11.19
N HIS A 8 11.70 -0.89 -12.02
CA HIS A 8 10.65 -0.11 -12.66
C HIS A 8 9.79 -0.97 -13.60
N ALA A 9 10.39 -1.89 -14.37
CA ALA A 9 9.65 -2.79 -15.25
C ALA A 9 8.75 -3.77 -14.46
N ILE A 10 9.22 -4.27 -13.31
CA ILE A 10 8.44 -5.12 -12.40
C ILE A 10 7.24 -4.33 -11.87
N LEU A 11 7.46 -3.15 -11.31
CA LEU A 11 6.40 -2.28 -10.77
C LEU A 11 5.35 -1.94 -11.83
N LYS A 12 5.79 -1.57 -13.04
CA LYS A 12 4.88 -1.32 -14.17
C LYS A 12 4.07 -2.54 -14.56
N THR A 13 4.65 -3.73 -14.49
CA THR A 13 3.94 -4.99 -14.73
C THR A 13 2.93 -5.27 -13.62
N GLY A 14 3.28 -4.96 -12.38
CA GLY A 14 2.39 -5.05 -11.23
C GLY A 14 1.12 -4.22 -11.38
N ASN A 15 1.22 -2.98 -11.88
CA ASN A 15 0.02 -2.16 -12.16
C ASN A 15 -0.90 -2.80 -13.20
N LYS A 16 -0.32 -3.43 -14.25
CA LYS A 16 -1.12 -4.16 -15.24
C LYS A 16 -1.81 -5.37 -14.64
N ILE A 17 -1.15 -6.06 -13.70
CA ILE A 17 -1.75 -7.19 -12.99
C ILE A 17 -2.86 -6.70 -12.07
N LYS A 18 -2.63 -5.61 -11.33
CA LYS A 18 -3.64 -4.95 -10.50
C LYS A 18 -4.91 -4.66 -11.29
N GLU A 19 -4.77 -4.00 -12.44
CA GLU A 19 -5.90 -3.67 -13.32
C GLU A 19 -6.59 -4.92 -13.89
N ARG A 20 -5.82 -5.92 -14.34
CA ARG A 20 -6.34 -7.14 -14.97
C ARG A 20 -7.12 -8.02 -14.00
N GLU A 21 -6.61 -8.15 -12.78
CA GLU A 21 -7.16 -9.04 -11.75
C GLU A 21 -8.12 -8.30 -10.79
N GLY A 22 -8.22 -6.97 -10.89
CA GLY A 22 -9.07 -6.15 -10.02
C GLY A 22 -8.57 -6.10 -8.57
N LEU A 23 -7.25 -6.05 -8.37
CA LEU A 23 -6.65 -5.94 -7.03
C LEU A 23 -6.71 -4.48 -6.53
N ASP A 24 -6.77 -4.31 -5.22
CA ASP A 24 -6.78 -2.98 -4.58
C ASP A 24 -5.41 -2.29 -4.70
N SER A 25 -4.32 -3.06 -4.52
CA SER A 25 -2.93 -2.57 -4.56
C SER A 25 -2.09 -3.30 -5.61
N ASN A 26 -0.90 -2.74 -5.90
CA ASN A 26 0.05 -3.40 -6.78
C ASN A 26 0.77 -4.52 -6.01
N PRO A 27 0.65 -5.80 -6.41
CA PRO A 27 1.15 -6.93 -5.63
C PRO A 27 2.68 -6.97 -5.49
N PHE A 28 3.42 -6.21 -6.31
CA PHE A 28 4.86 -6.11 -6.19
C PHE A 28 5.31 -5.00 -5.24
N VAL A 29 4.46 -4.01 -4.93
CA VAL A 29 4.79 -2.95 -3.97
C VAL A 29 5.02 -3.57 -2.59
N ASP A 30 4.05 -4.32 -2.09
CA ASP A 30 4.12 -4.99 -0.78
C ASP A 30 5.35 -5.91 -0.67
N LEU A 31 5.69 -6.64 -1.75
CA LEU A 31 6.85 -7.53 -1.77
C LEU A 31 8.19 -6.77 -1.76
N ILE A 32 8.24 -5.59 -2.40
CA ILE A 32 9.42 -4.73 -2.39
C ILE A 32 9.60 -4.09 -1.01
N GLU A 33 8.52 -3.69 -0.35
CA GLU A 33 8.55 -3.14 1.00
C GLU A 33 9.01 -4.17 2.04
N GLN A 34 8.47 -5.39 1.99
CA GLN A 34 8.90 -6.51 2.83
C GLN A 34 10.39 -6.87 2.65
N ALA A 35 10.97 -6.52 1.51
CA ALA A 35 12.38 -6.75 1.20
C ALA A 35 13.27 -5.53 1.53
N ASP A 36 12.79 -4.57 2.32
CA ASP A 36 13.46 -3.30 2.63
C ASP A 36 13.81 -2.47 1.39
N GLY A 37 13.08 -2.69 0.28
CA GLY A 37 13.33 -2.05 -1.00
C GLY A 37 12.97 -0.57 -1.02
N ALA A 38 11.91 -0.17 -0.31
CA ALA A 38 11.53 1.23 -0.15
C ALA A 38 12.63 2.04 0.56
N ALA A 39 13.14 1.54 1.70
CA ALA A 39 14.26 2.16 2.42
C ALA A 39 15.57 2.19 1.59
N ALA A 40 15.78 1.21 0.70
CA ALA A 40 16.89 1.26 -0.24
C ALA A 40 16.71 2.34 -1.32
N LEU A 41 15.49 2.56 -1.80
CA LEU A 41 15.16 3.63 -2.74
C LEU A 41 15.34 5.01 -2.10
N GLU A 42 14.86 5.22 -0.88
CA GLU A 42 15.06 6.49 -0.14
C GLU A 42 16.54 6.86 0.00
N ARG A 43 17.39 5.91 0.39
CA ARG A 43 18.85 6.13 0.44
C ARG A 43 19.45 6.49 -0.92
N LEU A 44 18.94 5.89 -2.01
CA LEU A 44 19.40 6.22 -3.36
C LEU A 44 18.88 7.58 -3.84
N GLN A 45 17.84 8.14 -3.21
CA GLN A 45 17.37 9.49 -3.47
C GLN A 45 18.35 10.55 -2.93
N GLU A 46 19.21 10.22 -1.98
CA GLU A 46 20.28 11.12 -1.51
C GLU A 46 21.53 11.07 -2.42
N SER A 47 21.49 10.28 -3.49
CA SER A 47 22.62 10.14 -4.41
C SER A 47 22.94 11.45 -5.13
N SER A 48 24.22 11.81 -5.17
CA SER A 48 24.73 12.97 -5.92
C SER A 48 24.67 12.78 -7.44
N ASN A 49 24.26 11.61 -7.93
CA ASN A 49 24.06 11.36 -9.35
C ASN A 49 22.63 11.72 -9.75
N ASP A 50 22.47 12.85 -10.44
CA ASP A 50 21.19 13.37 -10.94
C ASP A 50 20.34 12.32 -11.67
N SER A 51 20.97 11.44 -12.44
CA SER A 51 20.24 10.43 -13.22
C SER A 51 19.70 9.30 -12.35
N VAL A 52 20.41 8.95 -11.26
CA VAL A 52 19.93 8.02 -10.24
C VAL A 52 18.81 8.67 -9.45
N PHE A 53 19.05 9.89 -8.94
CA PHE A 53 18.07 10.68 -8.21
C PHE A 53 16.73 10.79 -8.95
N LYS A 54 16.75 11.30 -10.19
CA LYS A 54 15.54 11.51 -11.00
C LYS A 54 14.74 10.22 -11.20
N LYS A 55 15.45 9.10 -11.40
CA LYS A 55 14.83 7.79 -11.67
C LYS A 55 14.22 7.19 -10.40
N VAL A 56 14.92 7.30 -9.29
CA VAL A 56 14.44 6.87 -7.97
C VAL A 56 13.26 7.72 -7.54
N PHE A 57 13.36 9.04 -7.68
CA PHE A 57 12.27 9.97 -7.42
C PHE A 57 11.00 9.59 -8.21
N ALA A 58 11.12 9.36 -9.51
CA ALA A 58 10.00 8.92 -10.33
C ALA A 58 9.39 7.58 -9.85
N ILE A 59 10.21 6.63 -9.42
CA ILE A 59 9.73 5.35 -8.88
C ILE A 59 8.96 5.56 -7.56
N ILE A 60 9.56 6.27 -6.60
CA ILE A 60 8.95 6.54 -5.30
C ILE A 60 7.62 7.28 -5.49
N SER A 61 7.62 8.40 -6.22
CA SER A 61 6.41 9.21 -6.44
C SER A 61 5.29 8.49 -7.19
N THR A 62 5.60 7.43 -7.95
CA THR A 62 4.59 6.70 -8.74
C THR A 62 4.02 5.50 -7.99
N TYR A 63 4.87 4.77 -7.25
CA TYR A 63 4.52 3.46 -6.71
C TYR A 63 4.51 3.40 -5.19
N PHE A 64 5.16 4.35 -4.51
CA PHE A 64 5.27 4.45 -3.06
C PHE A 64 4.89 5.87 -2.60
N PRO A 65 3.68 6.36 -2.94
CA PRO A 65 3.23 7.64 -2.41
C PRO A 65 3.15 7.55 -0.89
N TYR A 66 3.57 8.62 -0.20
CA TYR A 66 3.26 8.75 1.22
C TYR A 66 1.73 8.69 1.36
N GLU A 67 1.23 7.71 2.11
CA GLU A 67 -0.16 7.70 2.54
C GLU A 67 -0.35 8.94 3.42
N GLU A 68 -0.88 10.01 2.84
CA GLU A 68 -1.53 11.07 3.61
C GLU A 68 -2.80 10.41 4.16
N ASP A 69 -2.69 9.81 5.35
CA ASP A 69 -3.75 9.17 6.14
C ASP A 69 -5.00 8.83 5.32
N GLU A 70 -5.03 7.66 4.68
CA GLU A 70 -6.30 7.07 4.25
C GLU A 70 -7.22 7.10 5.47
N PRO A 71 -8.36 7.82 5.42
CA PRO A 71 -9.30 7.79 6.54
C PRO A 71 -9.69 6.35 6.67
N VAL A 72 -9.26 5.71 7.76
CA VAL A 72 -9.74 4.41 8.23
C VAL A 72 -11.18 4.28 7.79
N ALA A 73 -11.42 3.43 6.78
CA ALA A 73 -12.76 3.19 6.29
C ALA A 73 -13.53 2.74 7.52
N ALA A 74 -14.38 3.64 8.04
CA ALA A 74 -15.12 3.41 9.25
C ALA A 74 -15.88 2.10 9.02
N GLU A 75 -15.40 1.03 9.67
CA GLU A 75 -16.11 -0.23 9.74
C GLU A 75 -17.55 0.15 10.12
N GLY A 76 -18.47 -0.18 9.21
CA GLY A 76 -19.88 0.19 9.33
C GLY A 76 -20.41 -0.14 10.72
N PRO A 77 -21.44 0.58 11.18
CA PRO A 77 -21.82 0.61 12.60
C PRO A 77 -22.03 -0.81 13.12
N THR A 78 -21.06 -1.31 13.88
CA THR A 78 -21.29 -2.45 14.76
C THR A 78 -22.22 -1.92 15.83
N ALA A 79 -23.53 -2.06 15.57
CA ALA A 79 -24.59 -1.81 16.51
C ALA A 79 -24.50 -2.85 17.64
N PHE A 80 -23.49 -2.72 18.50
CA PHE A 80 -23.37 -3.44 19.77
C PHE A 80 -24.25 -2.77 20.84
N GLY A 81 -25.51 -2.55 20.47
CA GLY A 81 -26.51 -1.86 21.27
C GLY A 81 -27.93 -2.20 20.82
N ALA A 82 -28.11 -3.32 20.10
CA ALA A 82 -29.42 -3.89 19.88
C ALA A 82 -29.99 -4.31 21.24
N GLU A 83 -30.86 -3.43 21.74
CA GLU A 83 -31.87 -3.59 22.77
C GLU A 83 -32.04 -5.04 23.25
N ALA A 84 -31.60 -5.32 24.48
CA ALA A 84 -31.91 -6.57 25.14
C ALA A 84 -33.43 -6.73 25.18
N PRO A 85 -34.00 -7.84 24.68
CA PRO A 85 -35.44 -8.03 24.74
C PRO A 85 -35.89 -8.02 26.21
N GLN A 86 -36.71 -7.03 26.58
CA GLN A 86 -37.41 -6.99 27.87
C GLN A 86 -38.50 -8.07 27.89
N GLY A 87 -38.08 -9.35 27.92
CA GLY A 87 -38.94 -10.52 28.02
C GLY A 87 -38.62 -11.25 29.32
N GLY A 88 -39.49 -11.08 30.32
CA GLY A 88 -39.28 -11.51 31.69
C GLY A 88 -39.02 -13.02 31.87
N PHE A 89 -37.96 -13.32 32.61
CA PHE A 89 -37.74 -14.64 33.18
C PHE A 89 -38.57 -14.79 34.46
N LYS A 90 -39.49 -15.76 34.49
CA LYS A 90 -40.18 -16.20 35.70
C LYS A 90 -39.50 -17.44 36.24
N PHE A 91 -39.01 -17.37 37.48
CA PHE A 91 -38.70 -18.53 38.29
C PHE A 91 -39.85 -18.72 39.28
N ASN A 92 -40.37 -19.95 39.33
CA ASN A 92 -41.43 -20.39 40.25
C ASN A 92 -41.11 -20.07 41.71
#